data_AF-A0A126ZYI4-F1
#
_entry.id   AF-A0A126ZYI4-F1
#
_cell.length_a   1.000
_cell.length_b   1.000
_cell.length_c   1.000
_cell.angle_alpha   90.00
_cell.angle_beta   90.00
_cell.angle_gamma   90.00
#
_symmetry.space_group_name_H-M   'P 1'
#
loop_
_entity.id
_entity.type
_entity.pdbx_description
1 polymer ?
#
loop_
_entity_poly.entity_id
_entity_poly.type
_entity_poly.pdbx_seq_one_letter_code
_entity_poly.pdbx_strand_id
1 'polypeptide(L)'
;MFDGRTLRGEATADPLRDVDFAQATFANVEFRGYRLDRVRLPEGVRAIPHWPEVARHALELVARDRSTEGRMLAGEFRNWMNMIGQGDATGVFNRADYVTAGGEKLAQFAESVLWRTVEPERR
;
A
#
# COMPACT_ATOMS: atom_id res chain seq x y z
N MET A 1 22.29 2.71 -9.47
CA MET A 1 21.09 3.52 -9.20
C MET A 1 20.05 3.07 -10.20
N PHE A 2 18.94 2.47 -9.74
CA PHE A 2 17.80 2.16 -10.60
C PHE A 2 16.96 3.43 -10.72
N ASP A 3 16.71 3.92 -11.93
CA ASP A 3 15.92 5.14 -12.18
C ASP A 3 14.46 4.87 -12.54
N GLY A 4 14.09 3.58 -12.62
CA GLY A 4 12.78 3.03 -12.98
C GLY A 4 12.10 3.67 -14.18
N ARG A 5 12.88 4.11 -15.16
CA ARG A 5 12.32 4.40 -16.48
C ARG A 5 11.80 3.09 -17.08
N THR A 6 10.59 3.12 -17.62
CA THR A 6 10.08 2.01 -18.43
C THR A 6 10.97 1.87 -19.66
N LEU A 7 11.62 0.72 -19.83
CA LEU A 7 12.42 0.44 -21.00
C LEU A 7 11.49 0.17 -22.18
N ARG A 8 11.65 0.96 -23.24
CA ARG A 8 10.80 0.89 -24.42
C ARG A 8 11.05 -0.45 -25.13
N GLY A 9 10.03 -1.31 -25.18
CA GLY A 9 10.12 -2.63 -25.79
C GLY A 9 10.35 -3.79 -24.82
N GLU A 10 10.45 -3.53 -23.52
CA GLU A 10 10.47 -4.61 -22.52
C GLU A 10 9.06 -4.97 -22.05
N ALA A 11 8.84 -6.27 -21.85
CA ALA A 11 7.60 -6.77 -21.31
C ALA A 11 7.44 -6.29 -19.86
N THR A 12 6.35 -5.57 -19.59
CA THR A 12 5.91 -5.33 -18.21
C THR A 12 5.32 -6.61 -17.65
N ALA A 13 5.54 -6.89 -16.36
CA ALA A 13 4.90 -8.02 -15.71
C ALA A 13 3.37 -7.94 -15.85
N ASP A 14 2.76 -9.05 -16.25
CA ASP A 14 1.30 -9.16 -16.30
C ASP A 14 0.70 -9.07 -14.88
N PRO A 15 -0.58 -8.69 -14.76
CA PRO A 15 -1.30 -8.74 -13.49
C PRO A 15 -1.20 -10.12 -12.84
N LEU A 16 -1.14 -10.16 -11.52
CA LEU A 16 -1.26 -11.41 -10.78
C LEU A 16 -2.73 -11.80 -10.77
N ARG A 17 -3.07 -12.90 -11.45
CA ARG A 17 -4.45 -13.35 -11.65
C ARG A 17 -4.73 -14.69 -11.00
N ASP A 18 -5.89 -14.82 -10.36
CA ASP A 18 -6.44 -16.10 -9.89
C ASP A 18 -5.52 -16.87 -8.92
N VAL A 19 -4.78 -16.15 -8.08
CA VAL A 19 -3.88 -16.72 -7.07
C VAL A 19 -4.55 -16.74 -5.70
N ASP A 20 -4.47 -17.88 -5.01
CA ASP A 20 -4.97 -18.05 -3.65
C ASP A 20 -3.82 -18.04 -2.63
N PHE A 21 -3.70 -16.95 -1.88
CA PHE A 21 -2.79 -16.79 -0.75
C PHE A 21 -3.48 -16.95 0.60
N ALA A 22 -4.72 -17.45 0.68
CA ALA A 22 -5.47 -17.50 1.94
C ALA A 22 -4.77 -18.33 3.04
N GLN A 23 -3.86 -19.23 2.68
CA GLN A 23 -3.06 -20.05 3.61
C GLN A 23 -1.59 -19.60 3.72
N ALA A 24 -1.23 -18.49 3.08
CA ALA A 24 0.13 -17.95 3.12
C ALA A 24 0.34 -17.04 4.32
N THR A 25 1.59 -16.97 4.80
CA THR A 25 2.02 -15.97 5.78
C THR A 25 2.84 -14.91 5.06
N PHE A 26 2.41 -13.65 5.11
CA PHE A 26 3.18 -12.53 4.60
C PHE A 26 3.98 -11.91 5.74
N ALA A 27 5.31 -12.00 5.63
CA ALA A 27 6.25 -11.34 6.53
C ALA A 27 7.23 -10.52 5.69
N ASN A 28 7.20 -9.19 5.84
CA ASN A 28 8.00 -8.27 5.02
C ASN A 28 7.79 -8.43 3.51
N VAL A 29 6.55 -8.68 3.10
CA VAL A 29 6.17 -8.83 1.69
C VAL A 29 5.61 -7.51 1.19
N GLU A 30 6.11 -7.04 0.05
CA GLU A 30 5.60 -5.84 -0.60
C GLU A 30 5.22 -6.13 -2.05
N PHE A 31 4.02 -5.69 -2.43
CA PHE A 31 3.54 -5.74 -3.80
C PHE A 31 3.77 -4.37 -4.45
N ARG A 32 4.75 -4.29 -5.34
CA ARG A 32 5.14 -3.05 -6.00
C ARG A 32 4.77 -3.08 -7.48
N GLY A 33 3.96 -2.12 -7.91
CA GLY A 33 3.59 -1.97 -9.33
C GLY A 33 2.76 -3.11 -9.90
N TYR A 34 2.28 -4.04 -9.08
CA TYR A 34 1.42 -5.13 -9.50
C TYR A 34 -0.04 -4.72 -9.50
N ARG A 35 -0.78 -5.32 -10.41
CA ARG A 35 -2.24 -5.37 -10.36
C ARG A 35 -2.65 -6.73 -9.84
N LEU A 36 -3.53 -6.76 -8.85
CA LEU A 36 -4.10 -7.99 -8.31
C LEU A 36 -5.50 -8.17 -8.91
N ASP A 37 -5.74 -9.28 -9.60
CA ASP A 37 -7.03 -9.59 -10.20
C ASP A 37 -7.52 -10.95 -9.71
N ARG A 38 -8.68 -10.97 -9.04
CA ARG A 38 -9.25 -12.18 -8.40
C ARG A 38 -8.27 -12.93 -7.49
N VAL A 39 -7.36 -12.20 -6.82
CA VAL A 39 -6.42 -12.76 -5.84
C VAL A 39 -7.06 -12.84 -4.47
N ARG A 40 -6.96 -14.01 -3.81
CA ARG A 40 -7.36 -14.17 -2.41
C ARG A 40 -6.16 -13.92 -1.52
N LEU A 41 -6.28 -12.99 -0.57
CA LEU A 41 -5.20 -12.62 0.34
C LEU A 41 -5.33 -13.33 1.70
N PRO A 42 -4.24 -13.46 2.48
CA PRO A 42 -4.30 -13.95 3.85
C PRO A 42 -5.21 -13.10 4.74
N GLU A 43 -5.68 -13.67 5.84
CA GLU A 43 -6.41 -12.92 6.85
C GLU A 43 -5.57 -11.74 7.39
N GLY A 44 -6.22 -10.59 7.59
CA GLY A 44 -5.55 -9.37 8.06
C GLY A 44 -4.74 -8.62 6.99
N VAL A 45 -4.70 -9.15 5.76
CA VAL A 45 -4.07 -8.52 4.60
C VAL A 45 -5.14 -8.05 3.63
N ARG A 46 -5.01 -6.81 3.14
CA ARG A 46 -6.01 -6.21 2.24
C ARG A 46 -5.36 -5.54 1.04
N ALA A 47 -5.95 -5.76 -0.13
CA ALA A 47 -5.59 -5.05 -1.35
C ALA A 47 -6.18 -3.64 -1.32
N ILE A 48 -5.39 -2.68 -1.82
CA ILE A 48 -5.78 -1.28 -1.93
C ILE A 48 -5.59 -0.87 -3.38
N PRO A 49 -6.67 -0.79 -4.17
CA PRO A 49 -6.59 -0.43 -5.58
C PRO A 49 -6.21 1.05 -5.73
N HIS A 50 -5.70 1.43 -6.90
CA HIS A 50 -5.31 2.81 -7.22
C HIS A 50 -4.38 3.43 -6.15
N TRP A 51 -3.46 2.62 -5.65
CA TRP A 51 -2.64 2.98 -4.50
C TRP A 51 -1.87 4.30 -4.64
N PRO A 52 -1.32 4.69 -5.82
CA PRO A 52 -0.68 6.00 -5.95
C PRO A 52 -1.59 7.18 -5.58
N GLU A 53 -2.89 7.08 -5.84
CA GLU A 53 -3.87 8.12 -5.46
C GLU A 53 -4.20 8.04 -3.96
N VAL A 54 -4.46 6.82 -3.47
CA VAL A 54 -4.75 6.57 -2.05
C VAL A 54 -3.59 7.04 -1.17
N ALA A 55 -2.34 6.72 -1.52
CA ALA A 55 -1.14 7.10 -0.80
C ALA A 55 -0.91 8.62 -0.78
N ARG A 56 -1.25 9.31 -1.88
CA ARG A 56 -1.17 10.77 -1.95
C ARG A 56 -2.18 11.43 -1.00
N HIS A 57 -3.44 11.01 -1.05
CA HIS A 57 -4.46 11.49 -0.12
C HIS A 57 -4.12 11.14 1.33
N ALA A 58 -3.61 9.92 1.57
CA ALA A 58 -3.21 9.49 2.90
C ALA A 58 -2.08 10.37 3.45
N LEU A 59 -1.07 10.68 2.61
CA LEU A 59 0.01 11.60 2.96
C LEU A 59 -0.53 12.99 3.33
N GLU A 60 -1.50 13.53 2.60
CA GLU A 60 -2.12 14.82 2.91
C GLU A 60 -2.82 14.80 4.28
N LEU A 61 -3.54 13.70 4.60
CA LEU A 61 -4.19 13.52 5.90
C LEU A 61 -3.20 13.48 7.06
N VAL A 62 -2.06 12.79 6.89
CA VAL A 62 -1.06 12.63 7.96
C VAL A 62 -0.01 13.75 8.00
N ALA A 63 0.13 14.56 6.95
CA ALA A 63 1.19 15.57 6.84
C ALA A 63 1.18 16.62 7.96
N ARG A 64 0.01 16.87 8.56
CA ARG A 64 -0.16 17.84 9.66
C ARG A 64 -0.09 17.18 11.04
N ASP A 65 -0.12 15.85 11.12
CA ASP A 65 -0.05 15.13 12.37
C ASP A 65 1.40 15.08 12.88
N ARG A 66 1.61 15.59 14.10
CA ARG A 66 2.93 15.68 14.75
C ARG A 66 3.22 14.52 15.69
N SER A 67 2.26 13.61 15.88
CA SER A 67 2.47 12.38 16.64
C SER A 67 3.59 11.52 16.03
N THR A 68 4.09 10.57 16.81
CA THR A 68 5.08 9.60 16.32
C THR A 68 4.49 8.79 15.16
N GLU A 69 3.25 8.33 15.30
CA GLU A 69 2.57 7.51 14.30
C GLU A 69 2.32 8.31 13.00
N GLY A 70 1.89 9.57 13.11
CA GLY A 70 1.73 10.46 11.95
C GLY A 70 3.02 10.69 11.18
N ARG A 71 4.14 10.89 11.88
CA ARG A 71 5.45 11.03 11.24
C ARG A 71 5.91 9.73 10.58
N MET A 72 5.67 8.57 11.21
CA MET A 72 5.99 7.27 10.63
C MET A 72 5.22 7.02 9.34
N LEU A 73 3.89 7.20 9.36
CA LEU A 73 3.04 7.02 8.17
C LEU A 73 3.37 8.03 7.07
N ALA A 74 3.66 9.28 7.42
CA ALA A 74 4.08 10.27 6.44
C ALA A 74 5.43 9.89 5.79
N GLY A 75 6.33 9.24 6.53
CA GLY A 75 7.56 8.66 5.98
C GLY A 75 7.26 7.52 5.00
N GLU A 76 6.41 6.59 5.41
CA GLU A 76 6.01 5.43 4.61
C GLU A 76 5.37 5.85 3.27
N PHE A 77 4.36 6.73 3.31
CA PHE A 77 3.70 7.19 2.09
C PHE A 77 4.64 7.97 1.17
N ARG A 78 5.57 8.78 1.72
CA ARG A 78 6.59 9.45 0.90
C ARG A 78 7.55 8.45 0.25
N ASN A 79 7.97 7.43 0.99
CA ASN A 79 8.82 6.38 0.43
C ASN A 79 8.10 5.70 -0.74
N TRP A 80 6.81 5.40 -0.58
CA TRP A 80 6.01 4.83 -1.65
C TRP A 80 5.88 5.75 -2.87
N MET A 81 5.63 7.04 -2.65
CA MET A 81 5.53 8.02 -3.75
C MET A 81 6.84 8.19 -4.54
N ASN A 82 7.98 7.92 -3.91
CA ASN A 82 9.28 7.94 -4.59
C ASN A 82 9.57 6.64 -5.36
N MET A 83 8.73 5.61 -5.21
CA MET A 83 8.90 4.35 -5.91
C MET A 83 8.23 4.38 -7.29
N ILE A 84 8.91 3.81 -8.28
CA ILE A 84 8.39 3.64 -9.62
C ILE A 84 7.28 2.59 -9.61
N GLY A 85 6.10 2.96 -10.09
CA GLY A 85 4.96 2.07 -10.26
C GLY A 85 4.01 2.58 -11.34
N GLN A 86 3.13 1.70 -11.84
CA GLN A 86 2.06 2.10 -12.74
C GLN A 86 0.98 2.89 -11.98
N GLY A 87 0.29 3.81 -12.66
CA GLY A 87 -0.73 4.68 -12.04
C GLY A 87 -1.91 3.92 -11.44
N ASP A 88 -2.16 2.69 -11.90
CA ASP A 88 -3.22 1.79 -11.44
C ASP A 88 -2.71 0.66 -10.53
N ALA A 89 -1.50 0.78 -9.98
CA ALA A 89 -0.92 -0.22 -9.10
C ALA A 89 -1.79 -0.48 -7.85
N THR A 90 -1.82 -1.73 -7.41
CA THR A 90 -2.45 -2.16 -6.17
C THR A 90 -1.42 -2.17 -5.04
N GLY A 91 -1.72 -1.45 -3.96
CA GLY A 91 -0.99 -1.54 -2.71
C GLY A 91 -1.54 -2.66 -1.84
N VAL A 92 -0.78 -3.08 -0.84
CA VAL A 92 -1.24 -4.08 0.13
C VAL A 92 -1.03 -3.54 1.54
N PHE A 93 -2.10 -3.54 2.33
CA PHE A 93 -2.05 -3.29 3.75
C PHE A 93 -1.98 -4.63 4.49
N ASN A 94 -0.83 -4.91 5.11
CA ASN A 94 -0.66 -6.02 6.03
C ASN A 94 -0.61 -5.49 7.46
N ARG A 95 -1.71 -5.68 8.21
CA ARG A 95 -1.84 -5.13 9.56
C ARG A 95 -0.69 -5.57 10.49
N ALA A 96 -0.23 -6.81 10.34
CA ALA A 96 0.82 -7.38 11.19
C ALA A 96 2.15 -6.61 11.07
N ASP A 97 2.47 -6.08 9.90
CA ASP A 97 3.69 -5.30 9.67
C ASP A 97 3.65 -3.98 10.48
N TYR A 98 2.49 -3.32 10.53
CA TYR A 98 2.32 -2.10 11.32
C TYR A 98 2.33 -2.35 12.83
N VAL A 99 1.74 -3.47 13.28
CA VAL A 99 1.83 -3.88 14.70
C VAL A 99 3.28 -4.13 15.08
N THR A 100 4.03 -4.81 14.22
CA THR A 100 5.45 -5.09 14.46
C THR A 100 6.29 -3.81 14.46
N ALA A 101 6.01 -2.86 13.55
CA ALA A 101 6.79 -1.64 13.40
C ALA A 101 6.53 -0.59 14.50
N GLY A 102 5.30 -0.46 15.00
CA GLY A 102 4.94 0.61 15.93
C GLY A 102 3.78 0.29 16.88
N GLY A 103 3.42 -0.99 17.00
CA GLY A 103 2.37 -1.47 17.87
C GLY A 103 0.95 -1.24 17.34
N GLU A 104 -0.02 -1.65 18.16
CA GLU A 104 -1.45 -1.60 17.84
C GLU A 104 -1.95 -0.20 17.48
N LYS A 105 -1.43 0.83 18.14
CA LYS A 105 -1.81 2.21 17.89
C LYS A 105 -1.43 2.65 16.47
N LEU A 106 -0.25 2.27 15.98
CA LEU A 106 0.15 2.57 14.61
C LEU A 106 -0.72 1.82 13.61
N ALA A 107 -0.96 0.52 13.84
CA ALA A 107 -1.77 -0.30 12.94
C ALA A 107 -3.21 0.23 12.80
N GLN A 108 -3.85 0.59 13.90
CA GLN A 108 -5.19 1.18 13.91
C GLN A 108 -5.21 2.55 13.22
N PHE A 109 -4.18 3.37 13.43
CA PHE A 109 -4.10 4.67 12.79
C PHE A 109 -3.89 4.55 11.27
N ALA A 110 -3.02 3.63 10.83
CA ALA A 110 -2.79 3.34 9.42
C ALA A 110 -4.09 2.87 8.72
N GLU A 111 -4.79 1.91 9.32
CA GLU A 111 -6.06 1.40 8.80
C GLU A 111 -7.12 2.51 8.69
N SER A 112 -7.25 3.34 9.73
CA SER A 112 -8.17 4.48 9.74
C SER A 112 -7.86 5.51 8.63
N VAL A 113 -6.58 5.84 8.44
CA VAL A 113 -6.15 6.77 7.38
C VAL A 113 -6.46 6.19 6.01
N LEU A 114 -6.09 4.94 5.76
CA LEU A 114 -6.29 4.29 4.47
C LEU A 114 -7.78 4.14 4.14
N TRP A 115 -8.63 3.82 5.11
CA TRP A 115 -10.06 3.63 4.81
C TRP A 115 -10.79 4.93 4.54
N ARG A 116 -10.33 6.04 5.12
CA ARG A 116 -10.84 7.37 4.76
C ARG A 116 -10.48 7.78 3.33
N THR A 117 -9.42 7.21 2.76
CA THR A 117 -8.95 7.56 1.42
C THR A 117 -9.46 6.63 0.34
N VAL A 118 -9.82 5.39 0.69
CA VAL A 118 -10.46 4.42 -0.22
C VAL A 118 -11.96 4.71 -0.38
N GLU A 119 -12.63 5.34 0.58
CA GLU A 119 -14.07 5.66 0.54
C GLU A 119 -14.39 7.18 0.49
N PRO A 120 -13.91 7.97 -0.50
CA PRO A 120 -14.16 9.41 -0.52
C PRO A 120 -15.62 9.80 -0.81
N GLU A 121 -16.48 8.91 -1.35
CA GLU A 121 -17.80 9.25 -1.91
C GLU A 121 -19.05 8.84 -1.07
N ARG A 122 -18.94 8.73 0.26
CA ARG A 122 -20.13 8.58 1.14
C ARG A 122 -20.41 9.83 2.00
N ARG A 123 -20.20 11.02 1.45
CA ARG A 123 -20.60 12.29 2.08
C ARG A 123 -21.33 13.20 1.10
#